data_AF-A0A851HVB3-F1
#
_entry.id   AF-A0A851HVB3-F1
#
_cell.length_a   1.000
_cell.length_b   1.000
_cell.length_c   1.000
_cell.angle_alpha   90.00
_cell.angle_beta   90.00
_cell.angle_gamma   90.00
#
_symmetry.space_group_name_H-M   'P 1'
#
loop_
_entity.id
_entity.type
_entity.pdbx_description
1 polymer ?
#
loop_
_entity_poly.entity_id
_entity_poly.type
_entity_poly.pdbx_seq_one_letter_code
_entity_poly.pdbx_strand_id
1 'polypeptide(L)'
;MTSAKKRAPTVKQLRVAKGIAKHQKVPLPEWVLKDRKACKQFIDFCQRNLPPTRDQLQRLSDLGEVTGFIPPDDVVERQYLTFMWILAVEHVVLVTEYPSFVWEEGPDDRAPTDAMISYAKLLANEQGLALPERVQKEKAACHAFIRHCLSLQPPTEKMVEAVDSYLEDLGVIIPEALLMTKISTKLLLKILSRLKDFQKGIGSELP
;
A
#
# COMPACT_ATOMS: atom_id res chain seq x y z
N MET A 1 -1.82 -32.82 -27.70
CA MET A 1 -1.57 -31.72 -26.76
C MET A 1 -0.22 -31.10 -27.10
N THR A 2 -0.19 -29.90 -27.68
CA THR A 2 1.06 -29.23 -28.06
C THR A 2 1.65 -28.54 -26.83
N SER A 3 2.81 -29.01 -26.35
CA SER A 3 3.55 -28.35 -25.27
C SER A 3 3.97 -26.96 -25.74
N ALA A 4 3.45 -25.90 -25.10
CA ALA A 4 3.81 -24.53 -25.42
C ALA A 4 5.34 -24.34 -25.26
N LYS A 5 6.02 -23.89 -26.32
CA LYS A 5 7.47 -23.65 -26.30
C LYS A 5 7.80 -22.68 -25.15
N LYS A 6 8.57 -23.16 -24.17
CA LYS A 6 9.11 -22.33 -23.08
C LYS A 6 9.98 -21.23 -23.67
N ARG A 7 9.71 -19.98 -23.28
CA ARG A 7 10.49 -18.81 -23.71
C ARG A 7 11.60 -18.56 -22.69
N ALA A 8 12.79 -18.23 -23.16
CA ALA A 8 13.90 -17.82 -22.28
C ALA A 8 13.56 -16.50 -21.55
N PRO A 9 14.06 -16.31 -20.31
CA PRO A 9 13.94 -15.03 -19.58
C PRO A 9 14.59 -13.87 -20.34
N THR A 10 14.09 -12.65 -20.12
CA THR A 10 14.73 -11.45 -20.67
C THR A 10 16.00 -11.08 -19.90
N VAL A 11 16.92 -10.35 -20.53
CA VAL A 11 18.13 -9.81 -19.88
C VAL A 11 17.80 -9.01 -18.62
N LYS A 12 16.71 -8.24 -18.65
CA LYS A 12 16.23 -7.47 -17.49
C LYS A 12 15.81 -8.38 -16.34
N GLN A 13 15.05 -9.44 -16.62
CA GLN A 13 14.64 -10.40 -15.59
C GLN A 13 15.86 -11.09 -14.96
N LEU A 14 16.80 -11.58 -15.77
CA LEU A 14 18.02 -12.21 -15.26
C LEU A 14 18.87 -11.26 -14.42
N ARG A 15 18.97 -9.98 -14.81
CA ARG A 15 19.67 -8.96 -14.02
C ARG A 15 19.03 -8.77 -12.65
N VAL A 16 17.71 -8.66 -12.59
CA VAL A 16 16.96 -8.52 -11.34
C VAL A 16 17.10 -9.77 -10.47
N ALA A 17 16.89 -10.97 -11.03
CA ALA A 17 17.01 -12.23 -10.31
C ALA A 17 18.42 -12.44 -9.73
N LYS A 18 19.47 -12.16 -10.51
CA LYS A 18 20.87 -12.20 -10.02
C LYS A 18 21.13 -11.18 -8.91
N GLY A 19 20.60 -9.97 -9.04
CA GLY A 19 20.72 -8.93 -8.03
C GLY A 19 20.11 -9.35 -6.70
N ILE A 20 18.89 -9.91 -6.75
CA ILE A 20 18.18 -10.40 -5.56
C ILE A 20 18.92 -11.59 -4.94
N ALA A 21 19.31 -12.59 -5.74
CA ALA A 21 20.04 -13.76 -5.27
C ALA A 21 21.36 -13.37 -4.57
N LYS A 22 22.12 -12.44 -5.17
CA LYS A 22 23.35 -11.89 -4.58
C LYS A 22 23.07 -11.17 -3.26
N HIS A 23 22.05 -10.33 -3.21
CA HIS A 23 21.71 -9.55 -2.03
C HIS A 23 21.24 -10.44 -0.85
N GLN A 24 20.39 -11.43 -1.15
CA GLN A 24 19.88 -12.40 -0.17
C GLN A 24 20.87 -13.52 0.16
N LYS A 25 22.03 -13.57 -0.49
CA LYS A 25 23.03 -14.64 -0.36
C LYS A 25 22.45 -16.04 -0.64
N VAL A 26 21.50 -16.14 -1.58
CA VAL A 26 20.92 -17.41 -2.04
C VAL A 26 21.45 -17.76 -3.43
N PRO A 27 21.66 -19.05 -3.75
CA PRO A 27 22.03 -19.45 -5.10
C PRO A 27 20.88 -19.16 -6.07
N LEU A 28 21.22 -18.76 -7.30
CA LEU A 28 20.23 -18.58 -8.36
C LEU A 28 19.94 -19.95 -9.00
N PRO A 29 18.72 -20.51 -8.88
CA PRO A 29 18.43 -21.85 -9.40
C PRO A 29 18.57 -21.94 -10.93
N GLU A 30 19.02 -23.07 -11.45
CA GLU A 30 19.28 -23.22 -12.89
C GLU A 30 17.98 -23.08 -13.73
N TRP A 31 16.84 -23.51 -13.18
CA TRP A 31 15.54 -23.39 -13.84
C TRP A 31 15.13 -21.93 -14.07
N VAL A 32 15.59 -21.00 -13.22
CA VAL A 32 15.37 -19.55 -13.37
C VAL A 32 16.05 -19.02 -14.64
N LEU A 33 17.16 -19.64 -15.06
CA LEU A 33 17.90 -19.21 -16.23
C LEU A 33 17.26 -19.67 -17.55
N LYS A 34 16.52 -20.79 -17.52
CA LYS A 34 16.01 -21.47 -18.71
C LYS A 34 14.57 -21.07 -19.07
N ASP A 35 13.76 -20.69 -18.09
CA ASP A 35 12.32 -20.43 -18.30
C ASP A 35 11.89 -19.04 -17.81
N ARG A 36 11.30 -18.25 -18.69
CA ARG A 36 10.82 -16.88 -18.41
C ARG A 36 9.78 -16.81 -17.30
N LYS A 37 8.84 -17.77 -17.27
CA LYS A 37 7.77 -17.82 -16.27
C LYS A 37 8.39 -18.17 -14.92
N ALA A 38 9.28 -19.13 -14.90
CA ALA A 38 9.99 -19.52 -13.69
C ALA A 38 10.86 -18.36 -13.15
N CYS A 39 11.61 -17.66 -14.02
CA CYS A 39 12.36 -16.47 -13.63
C CYS A 39 11.48 -15.37 -13.03
N LYS A 40 10.31 -15.12 -13.62
CA LYS A 40 9.33 -14.18 -13.05
C LYS A 40 8.84 -14.65 -11.69
N GLN A 41 8.50 -15.92 -11.54
CA GLN A 41 8.04 -16.49 -10.27
C GLN A 41 9.11 -16.38 -9.17
N PHE A 42 10.38 -16.63 -9.49
CA PHE A 42 11.50 -16.44 -8.56
C PHE A 42 11.65 -14.97 -8.14
N ILE A 43 11.61 -14.03 -9.09
CA ILE A 43 11.68 -12.60 -8.78
C ILE A 43 10.51 -12.19 -7.88
N ASP A 44 9.28 -12.55 -8.27
CA ASP A 44 8.07 -12.23 -7.52
C ASP A 44 8.13 -12.86 -6.11
N PHE A 45 8.62 -14.09 -5.98
CA PHE A 45 8.81 -14.77 -4.69
C PHE A 45 9.84 -14.05 -3.82
N CYS A 46 11.04 -13.80 -4.34
CA CYS A 46 12.09 -13.20 -3.53
C CYS A 46 11.73 -11.76 -3.15
N GLN A 47 11.12 -10.97 -4.05
CA GLN A 47 10.67 -9.61 -3.74
C GLN A 47 9.58 -9.59 -2.66
N ARG A 48 8.72 -10.61 -2.60
CA ARG A 48 7.72 -10.77 -1.54
C ARG A 48 8.32 -11.14 -0.18
N ASN A 49 9.49 -11.75 -0.16
CA ASN A 49 10.16 -12.27 1.03
C ASN A 49 11.45 -11.51 1.39
N LEU A 50 11.68 -10.32 0.81
CA LEU A 50 12.77 -9.47 1.25
C LEU A 50 12.53 -9.04 2.70
N PRO A 51 13.56 -9.01 3.55
CA PRO A 51 13.45 -8.35 4.85
C PRO A 51 13.29 -6.84 4.65
N PRO A 52 12.66 -6.11 5.59
CA PRO A 52 12.59 -4.67 5.50
C PRO A 52 13.95 -4.00 5.48
N THR A 53 14.03 -2.83 4.86
CA THR A 53 15.24 -2.02 4.91
C THR A 53 15.42 -1.41 6.29
N ARG A 54 16.65 -1.01 6.62
CA ARG A 54 16.94 -0.27 7.87
C ARG A 54 16.06 0.97 8.00
N ASP A 55 15.90 1.72 6.91
CA ASP A 55 15.08 2.94 6.90
C ASP A 55 13.60 2.65 7.17
N GLN A 56 13.07 1.53 6.66
CA GLN A 56 11.71 1.10 6.96
C GLN A 56 11.55 0.73 8.43
N LEU A 57 12.50 -0.03 9.01
CA LEU A 57 12.45 -0.38 10.44
C LEU A 57 12.57 0.85 11.33
N GLN A 58 13.45 1.81 10.99
CA GLN A 58 13.55 3.07 11.69
C GLN A 58 12.24 3.85 11.62
N ARG A 59 11.70 4.03 10.41
CA ARG A 59 10.44 4.75 10.20
C ARG A 59 9.28 4.12 10.96
N LEU A 60 9.24 2.78 11.01
CA LEU A 60 8.26 2.04 11.77
C LEU A 60 8.38 2.29 13.28
N SER A 61 9.61 2.30 13.81
CA SER A 61 9.88 2.65 15.21
C SER A 61 9.38 4.06 15.52
N ASP A 62 9.76 5.04 14.70
CA ASP A 62 9.36 6.45 14.88
C ASP A 62 7.83 6.60 14.89
N LEU A 63 7.13 5.92 13.98
CA LEU A 63 5.66 5.93 13.94
C LEU A 63 5.05 5.23 15.14
N GLY A 64 5.63 4.12 15.60
CA GLY A 64 5.20 3.41 16.81
C GLY A 64 5.32 4.28 18.06
N GLU A 65 6.38 5.08 18.18
CA GLU A 65 6.56 6.02 19.29
C GLU A 65 5.52 7.14 19.29
N VAL A 66 5.19 7.69 18.11
CA VAL A 66 4.22 8.78 17.98
C VAL A 66 2.77 8.29 18.14
N THR A 67 2.45 7.15 17.53
CA THR A 67 1.05 6.68 17.40
C THR A 67 0.66 5.57 18.38
N GLY A 68 1.64 4.87 18.94
CA GLY A 68 1.42 3.61 19.66
C GLY A 68 1.07 2.42 18.76
N PHE A 69 1.09 2.58 17.43
CA PHE A 69 0.69 1.51 16.50
C PHE A 69 1.84 0.55 16.22
N ILE A 70 1.84 -0.57 16.93
CA ILE A 70 2.82 -1.64 16.77
C ILE A 70 2.29 -2.63 15.73
N PRO A 71 3.01 -2.89 14.62
CA PRO A 71 2.62 -3.93 13.67
C PRO A 71 2.77 -5.34 14.27
N PRO A 72 2.02 -6.32 13.75
CA PRO A 72 2.28 -7.74 14.05
C PRO A 72 3.67 -8.18 13.59
N ASP A 73 4.27 -9.16 14.27
CA ASP A 73 5.62 -9.66 13.95
C ASP A 73 5.74 -10.13 12.49
N ASP A 74 4.73 -10.84 11.98
CA ASP A 74 4.68 -11.31 10.58
C ASP A 74 4.74 -10.17 9.54
N VAL A 75 4.34 -8.95 9.93
CA VAL A 75 4.41 -7.75 9.07
C VAL A 75 5.83 -7.19 9.03
N VAL A 76 6.56 -7.21 10.15
CA VAL A 76 7.93 -6.66 10.26
C VAL A 76 9.00 -7.59 9.69
N GLU A 77 8.66 -8.85 9.43
CA GLU A 77 9.59 -9.77 8.75
C GLU A 77 9.65 -9.53 7.23
N ARG A 78 8.71 -8.76 6.66
CA ARG A 78 8.54 -8.66 5.20
C ARG A 78 8.53 -7.22 4.72
N GLN A 79 9.48 -6.88 3.86
CA GLN A 79 9.68 -5.55 3.28
C GLN A 79 8.39 -4.95 2.74
N TYR A 80 7.63 -5.73 1.96
CA TYR A 80 6.39 -5.27 1.35
C TYR A 80 5.31 -4.98 2.40
N LEU A 81 5.13 -5.86 3.38
CA LEU A 81 4.11 -5.69 4.41
C LEU A 81 4.46 -4.53 5.34
N THR A 82 5.72 -4.43 5.76
CA THR A 82 6.22 -3.30 6.54
C THR A 82 5.99 -1.98 5.82
N PHE A 83 6.31 -1.90 4.53
CA PHE A 83 6.05 -0.71 3.73
C PHE A 83 4.56 -0.34 3.69
N MET A 84 3.70 -1.33 3.46
CA MET A 84 2.25 -1.11 3.41
C MET A 84 1.70 -0.67 4.77
N TRP A 85 2.24 -1.19 5.88
CA TRP A 85 1.89 -0.76 7.23
C TRP A 85 2.29 0.68 7.48
N ILE A 86 3.54 1.05 7.17
CA ILE A 86 4.02 2.43 7.27
C ILE A 86 3.08 3.38 6.52
N LEU A 87 2.73 3.07 5.27
CA LEU A 87 1.79 3.89 4.49
C LEU A 87 0.40 3.99 5.15
N ALA A 88 -0.10 2.91 5.75
CA ALA A 88 -1.40 2.92 6.41
C ALA A 88 -1.38 3.81 7.67
N VAL A 89 -0.34 3.70 8.49
CA VAL A 89 -0.16 4.50 9.70
C VAL A 89 0.09 5.96 9.36
N GLU A 90 0.98 6.27 8.42
CA GLU A 90 1.24 7.64 7.97
C GLU A 90 -0.02 8.31 7.44
N HIS A 91 -0.87 7.57 6.73
CA HIS A 91 -2.15 8.10 6.28
C HIS A 91 -3.07 8.43 7.46
N VAL A 92 -3.11 7.60 8.51
CA VAL A 92 -3.89 7.89 9.72
C VAL A 92 -3.34 9.10 10.45
N VAL A 93 -2.01 9.20 10.62
CA VAL A 93 -1.35 10.37 11.23
C VAL A 93 -1.68 11.63 10.45
N LEU A 94 -1.53 11.60 9.13
CA LEU A 94 -1.85 12.73 8.27
C LEU A 94 -3.31 13.20 8.46
N VAL A 95 -4.24 12.25 8.53
CA VAL A 95 -5.67 12.56 8.68
C VAL A 95 -6.03 13.06 10.07
N THR A 96 -5.37 12.56 11.12
CA THR A 96 -5.69 12.89 12.52
C THR A 96 -5.00 14.14 13.03
N GLU A 97 -3.70 14.29 12.75
CA GLU A 97 -2.89 15.40 13.27
C GLU A 97 -2.90 16.61 12.34
N TYR A 98 -3.06 16.38 11.03
CA TYR A 98 -3.02 17.42 10.02
C TYR A 98 -4.27 17.39 9.11
N PRO A 99 -5.48 17.54 9.69
CA PRO A 99 -6.70 17.65 8.87
C PRO A 99 -6.63 18.85 7.91
N SER A 100 -5.79 19.84 8.25
CA SER A 100 -5.40 20.98 7.43
C SER A 100 -4.77 20.51 6.12
N PHE A 101 -5.57 20.53 5.06
CA PHE A 101 -5.13 20.23 3.71
C PHE A 101 -3.90 21.08 3.30
N VAL A 102 -2.78 20.42 3.03
CA VAL A 102 -1.56 21.07 2.52
C VAL A 102 -1.58 21.01 0.99
N TRP A 103 -1.47 22.18 0.36
CA TRP A 103 -1.52 22.31 -1.10
C TRP A 103 -0.25 21.75 -1.73
N GLU A 104 -0.37 20.71 -2.56
CA GLU A 104 0.65 20.46 -3.57
C GLU A 104 0.55 21.57 -4.63
N GLU A 105 1.60 22.38 -4.77
CA GLU A 105 1.69 23.36 -5.85
C GLU A 105 1.76 22.63 -7.20
N GLY A 106 0.60 22.47 -7.83
CA GLY A 106 0.50 21.95 -9.20
C GLY A 106 0.61 23.09 -10.22
N PRO A 107 1.27 22.88 -11.37
CA PRO A 107 1.47 23.93 -12.38
C PRO A 107 0.20 24.25 -13.21
N ASP A 108 -0.95 23.65 -12.91
CA ASP A 108 -2.20 23.86 -13.67
C ASP A 108 -3.02 25.00 -13.04
N ASP A 109 -2.74 26.20 -13.53
CA ASP A 109 -3.36 27.48 -13.14
C ASP A 109 -4.72 27.74 -13.80
N ARG A 110 -5.20 26.84 -14.66
CA ARG A 110 -6.51 26.97 -15.31
C ARG A 110 -7.63 26.97 -14.27
N ALA A 111 -8.74 27.62 -14.60
CA ALA A 111 -9.95 27.53 -13.79
C ALA A 111 -10.50 26.08 -13.73
N PRO A 112 -11.00 25.61 -12.57
CA PRO A 112 -11.74 24.36 -12.48
C PRO A 112 -13.06 24.45 -13.26
N THR A 113 -13.62 23.30 -13.65
CA THR A 113 -14.96 23.26 -14.26
C THR A 113 -16.04 23.41 -13.20
N ASP A 114 -17.23 23.88 -13.60
CA ASP A 114 -18.39 24.00 -12.69
C ASP A 114 -18.75 22.67 -12.01
N ALA A 115 -18.59 21.55 -12.72
CA ALA A 115 -18.79 20.21 -12.18
C ALA A 115 -17.78 19.88 -11.08
N MET A 116 -16.50 20.25 -11.24
CA MET A 116 -15.48 20.06 -10.20
C MET A 116 -15.79 20.90 -8.96
N ILE A 117 -16.14 22.18 -9.13
CA ILE A 117 -16.48 23.07 -8.01
C ILE A 117 -17.73 22.57 -7.27
N SER A 118 -18.76 22.15 -8.01
CA SER A 118 -19.99 21.60 -7.44
C SER A 118 -19.71 20.32 -6.63
N TYR A 119 -18.85 19.45 -7.17
CA TYR A 119 -18.46 18.22 -6.46
C TYR A 119 -17.60 18.51 -5.22
N ALA A 120 -16.66 19.45 -5.31
CA ALA A 120 -15.86 19.89 -4.16
C ALA A 120 -16.75 20.49 -3.05
N LYS A 121 -17.77 21.29 -3.40
CA LYS A 121 -18.76 21.81 -2.44
C LYS A 121 -19.53 20.71 -1.73
N LEU A 122 -19.99 19.70 -2.47
CA LEU A 122 -20.68 18.55 -1.92
C LEU A 122 -19.80 17.83 -0.89
N LEU A 123 -18.57 17.49 -1.27
CA LEU A 123 -17.62 16.81 -0.39
C LEU A 123 -17.25 17.64 0.85
N ALA A 124 -17.04 18.94 0.68
CA ALA A 124 -16.76 19.85 1.79
C ALA A 124 -17.92 19.86 2.80
N ASN A 125 -19.16 19.93 2.30
CA ASN A 125 -20.36 19.90 3.14
C ASN A 125 -20.54 18.57 3.87
N GLU A 126 -20.36 17.44 3.17
CA GLU A 126 -20.41 16.10 3.77
C GLU A 126 -19.40 15.91 4.90
N GLN A 127 -18.28 16.65 4.87
CA GLN A 127 -17.18 16.54 5.82
C GLN A 127 -17.12 17.69 6.83
N GLY A 128 -18.06 18.64 6.77
CA GLY A 128 -18.03 19.84 7.62
C GLY A 128 -16.80 20.72 7.40
N LEU A 129 -16.19 20.69 6.21
CA LEU A 129 -15.01 21.48 5.86
C LEU A 129 -15.42 22.79 5.16
N ALA A 130 -14.67 23.86 5.41
CA ALA A 130 -14.79 25.08 4.62
C ALA A 130 -14.17 24.86 3.23
N LEU A 131 -14.83 25.34 2.17
CA LEU A 131 -14.28 25.31 0.82
C LEU A 131 -13.30 26.48 0.62
N PRO A 132 -11.98 26.24 0.45
CA PRO A 132 -11.02 27.32 0.30
C PRO A 132 -11.26 28.11 -1.00
N GLU A 133 -11.02 29.43 -0.97
CA GLU A 133 -11.24 30.29 -2.15
C GLU A 133 -10.41 29.82 -3.36
N ARG A 134 -9.19 29.34 -3.10
CA ARG A 134 -8.28 28.81 -4.13
C ARG A 134 -8.87 27.64 -4.92
N VAL A 135 -9.69 26.79 -4.29
CA VAL A 135 -10.40 25.66 -4.94
C VAL A 135 -11.37 26.14 -6.00
N GLN A 136 -11.86 27.37 -5.89
CA GLN A 136 -12.79 27.96 -6.87
C GLN A 136 -12.06 28.60 -8.05
N LYS A 137 -10.76 28.91 -7.90
CA LYS A 137 -9.97 29.66 -8.90
C LYS A 137 -8.98 28.78 -9.66
N GLU A 138 -8.44 27.76 -9.01
CA GLU A 138 -7.34 26.95 -9.55
C GLU A 138 -7.72 25.47 -9.65
N LYS A 139 -7.60 24.91 -10.85
CA LYS A 139 -7.95 23.52 -11.15
C LYS A 139 -7.08 22.54 -10.37
N ALA A 140 -5.77 22.81 -10.25
CA ALA A 140 -4.87 21.99 -9.45
C ALA A 140 -5.33 21.94 -7.97
N ALA A 141 -5.62 23.11 -7.38
CA ALA A 141 -6.12 23.23 -6.02
C ALA A 141 -7.45 22.48 -5.83
N CYS A 142 -8.39 22.61 -6.78
CA CYS A 142 -9.67 21.93 -6.74
C CYS A 142 -9.54 20.41 -6.79
N HIS A 143 -8.71 19.90 -7.71
CA HIS A 143 -8.48 18.46 -7.84
C HIS A 143 -7.80 17.88 -6.60
N ALA A 144 -6.81 18.58 -6.06
CA ALA A 144 -6.10 18.16 -4.87
C ALA A 144 -7.02 18.17 -3.63
N PHE A 145 -7.90 19.17 -3.49
CA PHE A 145 -8.93 19.22 -2.45
C PHE A 145 -9.93 18.06 -2.56
N ILE A 146 -10.46 17.78 -3.76
CA ILE A 146 -11.36 16.63 -3.99
C ILE A 146 -10.66 15.33 -3.57
N ARG A 147 -9.38 15.16 -3.94
CA ARG A 147 -8.60 13.97 -3.58
C ARG A 147 -8.45 13.81 -2.06
N HIS A 148 -8.20 14.91 -1.35
CA HIS A 148 -8.13 14.94 0.11
C HIS A 148 -9.46 14.58 0.75
N CYS A 149 -10.56 15.19 0.31
CA CYS A 149 -11.87 14.81 0.81
C CYS A 149 -12.17 13.32 0.55
N LEU A 150 -11.86 12.82 -0.64
CA LEU A 150 -12.04 11.40 -0.95
C LEU A 150 -11.15 10.48 -0.09
N SER A 151 -9.99 10.95 0.38
CA SER A 151 -9.15 10.19 1.32
C SER A 151 -9.70 10.16 2.74
N LEU A 152 -10.48 11.16 3.12
CA LEU A 152 -11.13 11.25 4.45
C LEU A 152 -12.42 10.46 4.56
N GLN A 153 -12.98 9.95 3.46
CA GLN A 153 -14.23 9.18 3.51
C GLN A 153 -14.08 7.96 4.44
N PRO A 154 -15.10 7.66 5.27
CA PRO A 154 -15.08 6.45 6.09
C PRO A 154 -15.06 5.19 5.19
N PRO A 155 -14.54 4.06 5.68
CA PRO A 155 -14.67 2.80 4.97
C PRO A 155 -16.15 2.41 4.84
N THR A 156 -16.45 1.60 3.83
CA THR A 156 -17.78 0.98 3.72
C THR A 156 -17.90 -0.15 4.73
N GLU A 157 -19.12 -0.45 5.18
CA GLU A 157 -19.42 -1.60 6.06
C GLU A 157 -18.76 -2.91 5.58
N LYS A 158 -18.92 -3.26 4.30
CA LYS A 158 -18.25 -4.42 3.68
C LYS A 158 -16.73 -4.47 3.81
N MET A 159 -16.07 -3.31 3.90
CA MET A 159 -14.63 -3.26 4.08
C MET A 159 -14.26 -3.53 5.53
N VAL A 160 -15.05 -3.04 6.48
CA VAL A 160 -14.88 -3.30 7.91
C VAL A 160 -15.13 -4.78 8.19
N GLU A 161 -16.25 -5.34 7.73
CA GLU A 161 -16.57 -6.77 7.84
C GLU A 161 -15.45 -7.66 7.26
N ALA A 162 -14.89 -7.27 6.11
CA ALA A 162 -13.79 -8.01 5.51
C ALA A 162 -12.52 -7.93 6.36
N VAL A 163 -12.22 -6.77 6.99
CA VAL A 163 -11.11 -6.66 7.93
C VAL A 163 -11.35 -7.57 9.12
N ASP A 164 -12.51 -7.51 9.76
CA ASP A 164 -12.85 -8.30 10.94
C ASP A 164 -12.67 -9.80 10.67
N SER A 165 -13.18 -10.28 9.53
CA SER A 165 -12.98 -11.67 9.10
C SER A 165 -11.50 -12.06 8.97
N TYR A 166 -10.65 -11.16 8.46
CA TYR A 166 -9.21 -11.43 8.39
C TYR A 166 -8.54 -11.40 9.76
N LEU A 167 -8.94 -10.50 10.66
CA LEU A 167 -8.36 -10.40 12.00
C LEU A 167 -8.67 -11.65 12.84
N GLU A 168 -9.91 -12.14 12.75
CA GLU A 168 -10.33 -13.40 13.35
C GLU A 168 -9.50 -14.58 12.83
N ASP A 169 -9.36 -14.69 11.49
CA ASP A 169 -8.60 -15.76 10.85
C ASP A 169 -7.11 -15.75 11.23
N LEU A 170 -6.53 -14.56 11.41
CA LEU A 170 -5.10 -14.39 11.67
C LEU A 170 -4.75 -14.33 13.16
N GLY A 171 -5.75 -14.15 14.04
CA GLY A 171 -5.53 -13.92 15.48
C GLY A 171 -4.77 -12.62 15.77
N VAL A 172 -4.93 -11.61 14.91
CA VAL A 172 -4.19 -10.34 14.99
C VAL A 172 -5.11 -9.24 15.52
N ILE A 173 -4.58 -8.40 16.41
CA ILE A 173 -5.24 -7.19 16.88
C ILE A 173 -4.64 -6.00 16.14
N ILE A 174 -5.49 -5.07 15.69
CA ILE A 174 -5.07 -3.83 15.05
C ILE A 174 -5.70 -2.61 15.73
N PRO A 175 -5.08 -1.42 15.62
CA PRO A 175 -5.69 -0.19 16.08
C PRO A 175 -6.95 0.18 15.27
N GLU A 176 -8.05 0.51 15.96
CA GLU A 176 -9.31 0.98 15.33
C GLU A 176 -9.09 2.21 14.45
N ALA A 177 -8.09 3.03 14.77
CA ALA A 177 -7.71 4.20 13.98
C ALA A 177 -7.39 3.86 12.51
N LEU A 178 -6.91 2.64 12.21
CA LEU A 178 -6.68 2.19 10.83
C LEU A 178 -7.99 2.02 10.04
N LEU A 179 -9.14 1.98 10.71
CA LEU A 179 -10.48 1.90 10.13
C LEU A 179 -11.17 3.26 9.99
N MET A 180 -10.51 4.38 10.33
CA MET A 180 -11.15 5.69 10.22
C MET A 180 -11.37 6.12 8.77
N THR A 181 -10.50 5.71 7.85
CA THR A 181 -10.60 6.10 6.45
C THR A 181 -10.63 4.93 5.49
N LYS A 182 -11.27 5.14 4.36
CA LYS A 182 -11.33 4.19 3.25
C LYS A 182 -9.94 3.85 2.71
N ILE A 183 -8.99 4.79 2.73
CA ILE A 183 -7.63 4.54 2.23
C ILE A 183 -6.84 3.68 3.21
N SER A 184 -6.76 4.05 4.49
CA SER A 184 -6.08 3.25 5.51
C SER A 184 -6.67 1.83 5.58
N THR A 185 -8.00 1.71 5.54
CA THR A 185 -8.69 0.40 5.54
C THR A 185 -8.36 -0.43 4.30
N LYS A 186 -8.27 0.19 3.11
CA LYS A 186 -7.84 -0.53 1.88
C LYS A 186 -6.40 -1.00 1.95
N LEU A 187 -5.50 -0.21 2.54
CA LEU A 187 -4.10 -0.61 2.74
C LEU A 187 -4.03 -1.78 3.71
N LEU A 188 -4.77 -1.70 4.81
CA LEU A 188 -4.91 -2.77 5.80
C LEU A 188 -5.45 -4.07 5.18
N LEU A 189 -6.54 -4.03 4.40
CA LEU A 189 -7.05 -5.20 3.69
C LEU A 189 -6.00 -5.85 2.78
N LYS A 190 -5.15 -5.04 2.12
CA LYS A 190 -4.03 -5.57 1.32
C LYS A 190 -2.98 -6.25 2.19
N ILE A 191 -2.67 -5.70 3.36
CA ILE A 191 -1.74 -6.30 4.32
C ILE A 191 -2.30 -7.64 4.80
N LEU A 192 -3.54 -7.66 5.30
CA LEU A 192 -4.19 -8.83 5.86
C LEU A 192 -4.39 -9.95 4.82
N SER A 193 -4.87 -9.61 3.63
CA SER A 193 -4.98 -10.58 2.53
C SER A 193 -3.63 -11.21 2.18
N ARG A 194 -2.55 -10.42 2.21
CA ARG A 194 -1.21 -10.92 1.93
C ARG A 194 -0.63 -11.75 3.06
N LEU A 195 -0.84 -11.35 4.31
CA LEU A 195 -0.49 -12.17 5.48
C LEU A 195 -1.14 -13.55 5.39
N LYS A 196 -2.44 -13.60 5.06
CA LYS A 196 -3.17 -14.86 4.86
C LYS A 196 -2.59 -15.69 3.71
N ASP A 197 -2.21 -15.06 2.59
CA ASP A 197 -1.53 -15.75 1.49
C ASP A 197 -0.20 -16.38 1.95
N PHE A 198 0.58 -15.66 2.77
CA PHE A 198 1.86 -16.16 3.29
C PHE A 198 1.66 -17.31 4.27
N GLN A 199 0.75 -17.21 5.23
CA GLN A 199 0.48 -18.29 6.18
C GLN A 199 0.02 -19.57 5.48
N LYS A 200 -0.74 -19.45 4.38
CA LYS A 200 -1.09 -20.61 3.53
C LYS A 200 0.09 -21.14 2.70
N GLY A 201 1.00 -20.27 2.29
CA GLY A 201 2.13 -20.58 1.41
C GLY A 201 3.37 -21.14 2.11
N ILE A 202 3.49 -21.01 3.43
CA ILE A 202 4.61 -21.55 4.21
C ILE A 202 4.71 -23.09 4.11
N GLY A 203 3.66 -23.78 3.65
CA GLY A 203 3.68 -25.22 3.37
C GLY A 203 4.01 -25.64 1.92
N SER A 204 4.18 -24.71 0.98
CA SER A 204 4.55 -25.05 -0.40
C SER A 204 5.97 -24.58 -0.69
N GLU A 205 6.95 -25.47 -0.50
CA GLU A 205 8.32 -25.28 -0.96
C GLU A 205 8.32 -24.83 -2.43
N LEU A 206 9.26 -23.94 -2.78
CA LEU A 206 9.59 -23.66 -4.19
C LEU A 206 9.76 -25.02 -4.91
N PRO A 207 9.07 -25.27 -6.03
CA PRO A 207 9.24 -26.52 -6.76
C PRO A 207 10.67 -26.72 -7.26
#